data_AF-A0A1G8QPP9-F1
#
_entry.id   AF-A0A1G8QPP9-F1
#
_cell.length_a   1.000
_cell.length_b   1.000
_cell.length_c   1.000
_cell.angle_alpha   90.00
_cell.angle_beta   90.00
_cell.angle_gamma   90.00
#
_symmetry.space_group_name_H-M   'P 1'
#
loop_
_entity.id
_entity.type
_entity.pdbx_description
1 polymer ?
#
loop_
_entity_poly.entity_id
_entity_poly.type
_entity_poly.pdbx_seq_one_letter_code
_entity_poly.pdbx_strand_id
1 'polypeptide(L)'
;MTFEVLPAFENSSNGWTYPNANNGGSWKDCNPRAEIAAIDTRSALTNKNLKYLGRMMRVWARHCAVPISGMLIDTLAYQFIENYQYRDKSFLYHDFMARDFFDYLAKQNQNQTVWRAPGSGSHVHRKGVFEHKARSAYLRASEAIQYNDDNHEWSRRQKWRDVFGSLYPG
;
A
#
# COMPACT_ATOMS: atom_id res chain seq x y z
N MET A 1 -0.79 -7.22 -19.69
CA MET A 1 -0.36 -5.89 -19.19
C MET A 1 -1.27 -4.86 -19.82
N THR A 2 -1.77 -3.89 -19.05
CA THR A 2 -2.67 -2.84 -19.54
C THR A 2 -1.99 -1.50 -19.30
N PHE A 3 -2.03 -0.61 -20.28
CA PHE A 3 -1.49 0.74 -20.17
C PHE A 3 -2.63 1.74 -20.17
N GLU A 4 -2.56 2.72 -19.28
CA GLU A 4 -3.42 3.90 -19.29
C GLU A 4 -2.61 5.07 -19.84
N VAL A 5 -3.05 5.63 -20.95
CA VAL A 5 -2.39 6.75 -21.62
C VAL A 5 -3.36 7.93 -21.62
N LEU A 6 -2.94 9.04 -21.01
CA LEU A 6 -3.73 10.26 -20.89
C LEU A 6 -2.92 11.44 -21.44
N PRO A 7 -3.52 12.31 -22.27
CA PRO A 7 -2.89 13.59 -22.59
C PRO A 7 -2.86 14.47 -21.33
N ALA A 8 -1.76 15.18 -21.12
CA ALA A 8 -1.57 16.05 -19.97
C ALA A 8 -0.79 17.31 -20.37
N PHE A 9 -1.12 18.44 -19.74
CA PHE A 9 -0.47 19.74 -19.97
C PHE A 9 0.13 20.23 -18.66
N GLU A 10 1.33 20.80 -18.70
CA GLU A 10 1.91 21.45 -17.51
C GLU A 10 1.08 22.66 -17.09
N ASN A 11 0.84 22.78 -15.78
CA ASN A 11 0.15 23.91 -15.19
C ASN A 11 1.11 24.79 -14.35
N SER A 12 0.64 25.98 -13.97
CA SER A 12 1.44 26.97 -13.21
C SER A 12 1.83 26.51 -11.80
N SER A 13 1.20 25.44 -11.30
CA SER A 13 1.46 24.87 -9.97
C SER A 13 2.51 23.75 -10.00
N ASN A 14 3.31 23.65 -11.07
CA ASN A 14 4.29 22.58 -11.31
C ASN A 14 3.66 21.16 -11.29
N GLY A 15 2.36 21.09 -11.59
CA GLY A 15 1.61 19.86 -11.79
C GLY A 15 1.16 19.74 -13.24
N TRP A 16 0.18 18.87 -13.46
CA TRP A 16 -0.43 18.66 -14.76
C TRP A 16 -1.94 18.82 -14.70
N THR A 17 -2.51 19.25 -15.81
CA THR A 17 -3.95 19.25 -16.06
C THR A 17 -4.26 18.21 -17.14
N TYR A 18 -5.27 17.38 -16.91
CA TYR A 18 -5.65 16.27 -17.80
C TYR A 18 -7.18 16.22 -17.99
N PRO A 19 -7.66 15.71 -19.14
CA PRO A 19 -9.09 15.61 -19.39
C PRO A 19 -9.70 14.42 -18.65
N ASN A 20 -10.87 14.63 -18.07
CA ASN A 20 -11.69 13.62 -17.42
C ASN A 20 -13.04 13.53 -18.14
N ALA A 21 -13.26 12.45 -18.89
CA ALA A 21 -14.48 12.24 -19.69
C ALA A 21 -15.73 11.90 -18.87
N ASN A 22 -15.61 11.67 -17.57
CA ASN A 22 -16.75 11.33 -16.72
C ASN A 22 -17.71 12.53 -16.56
N ASN A 23 -19.01 12.25 -16.45
CA ASN A 23 -20.08 13.23 -16.16
C ASN A 23 -20.09 14.45 -17.10
N GLY A 24 -19.95 14.24 -18.40
CA GLY A 24 -20.02 15.33 -19.39
C GLY A 24 -18.69 16.06 -19.65
N GLY A 25 -17.60 15.59 -19.05
CA GLY A 25 -16.27 16.13 -19.33
C GLY A 25 -15.85 17.22 -18.35
N SER A 26 -14.58 17.18 -17.93
CA SER A 26 -13.96 18.21 -17.09
C SER A 26 -12.44 18.18 -17.26
N TRP A 27 -11.78 19.28 -16.91
CA TRP A 27 -10.34 19.30 -16.70
C TRP A 27 -10.04 19.07 -15.22
N LYS A 28 -9.05 18.25 -14.93
CA LYS A 28 -8.60 17.96 -13.56
C LYS A 28 -7.12 18.23 -13.43
N ASP A 29 -6.72 18.74 -12.28
CA ASP A 29 -5.32 18.91 -11.92
C ASP A 29 -4.82 17.69 -11.14
N CYS A 30 -3.54 17.37 -11.32
CA CYS A 30 -2.80 16.42 -10.50
C CYS A 30 -1.38 16.91 -10.28
N ASN A 31 -0.73 16.46 -9.20
CA ASN A 31 0.69 16.72 -8.97
C ASN A 31 1.45 15.42 -8.62
N PRO A 32 1.63 14.50 -9.58
CA PRO A 32 2.35 13.25 -9.35
C PRO A 32 3.83 13.47 -9.05
N ARG A 33 4.42 14.60 -9.49
CA ARG A 33 5.80 14.97 -9.15
C ARG A 33 5.99 15.11 -7.64
N ALA A 34 5.08 15.82 -6.98
CA ALA A 34 5.11 15.98 -5.52
C ALA A 34 4.90 14.63 -4.80
N GLU A 35 4.01 13.77 -5.31
CA GLU A 35 3.78 12.42 -4.75
C GLU A 35 5.03 11.55 -4.85
N ILE A 36 5.67 11.50 -6.02
CA ILE A 36 6.91 10.75 -6.25
C ILE A 36 8.01 11.28 -5.32
N ALA A 37 8.22 12.59 -5.26
CA ALA A 37 9.24 13.20 -4.42
C ALA A 37 9.04 12.88 -2.93
N ALA A 38 7.79 12.92 -2.45
CA ALA A 38 7.47 12.58 -1.07
C ALA A 38 7.76 11.10 -0.76
N ILE A 39 7.31 10.18 -1.62
CA ILE A 39 7.57 8.74 -1.47
C ILE A 39 9.08 8.47 -1.53
N ASP A 40 9.81 9.06 -2.49
CA ASP A 40 11.24 8.85 -2.66
C ASP A 40 12.03 9.30 -1.44
N THR A 41 11.71 10.49 -0.92
CA THR A 41 12.35 11.04 0.27
C THR A 41 12.15 10.13 1.48
N ARG A 42 10.89 9.77 1.79
CA ARG A 42 10.60 8.92 2.96
C ARG A 42 11.13 7.50 2.77
N SER A 43 11.11 6.98 1.55
CA SER A 43 11.68 5.68 1.20
C SER A 43 13.20 5.68 1.42
N ALA A 44 13.92 6.74 1.05
CA ALA A 44 15.35 6.84 1.30
C ALA A 44 15.67 6.82 2.81
N LEU A 45 14.86 7.51 3.62
CA LEU A 45 15.00 7.57 5.07
C LEU A 45 14.62 6.27 5.80
N THR A 46 13.96 5.32 5.11
CA THR A 46 13.45 4.07 5.70
C THR A 46 14.06 2.84 5.03
N ASN A 47 15.32 2.92 4.59
CA ASN A 47 16.03 1.81 3.92
C ASN A 47 15.22 1.17 2.77
N LYS A 48 14.48 2.01 2.04
CA LYS A 48 13.56 1.63 0.95
C LYS A 48 12.35 0.78 1.36
N ASN A 49 12.15 0.54 2.66
CA ASN A 49 11.08 -0.31 3.20
C ASN A 49 9.68 0.22 2.86
N LEU A 50 9.47 1.54 2.75
CA LEU A 50 8.20 2.09 2.25
C LEU A 50 7.81 1.53 0.87
N LYS A 51 8.74 1.53 -0.09
CA LYS A 51 8.48 1.01 -1.44
C LYS A 51 8.29 -0.50 -1.44
N TYR A 52 9.03 -1.24 -0.62
CA TYR A 52 8.86 -2.69 -0.47
C TYR A 52 7.49 -3.03 0.10
N LEU A 53 7.07 -2.34 1.18
CA LEU A 53 5.76 -2.48 1.79
C LEU A 53 4.64 -2.22 0.77
N GLY A 54 4.68 -1.08 0.06
CA GLY A 54 3.68 -0.76 -0.96
C GLY A 54 3.57 -1.84 -2.05
N ARG A 55 4.70 -2.39 -2.52
CA ARG A 55 4.72 -3.49 -3.51
C ARG A 55 4.10 -4.77 -2.96
N MET A 56 4.50 -5.22 -1.76
CA MET A 56 3.95 -6.43 -1.12
C MET A 56 2.43 -6.30 -0.94
N MET A 57 1.98 -5.14 -0.47
CA MET A 57 0.57 -4.90 -0.20
C MET A 57 -0.27 -4.82 -1.48
N ARG A 58 0.30 -4.36 -2.59
CA ARG A 58 -0.36 -4.45 -3.91
C ARG A 58 -0.49 -5.89 -4.40
N VAL A 59 0.46 -6.77 -4.08
CA VAL A 59 0.35 -8.22 -4.37
C VAL A 59 -0.79 -8.82 -3.56
N TRP A 60 -0.81 -8.60 -2.24
CA TRP A 60 -1.90 -9.05 -1.38
C TRP A 60 -3.27 -8.54 -1.85
N ALA A 61 -3.39 -7.23 -2.11
CA ALA A 61 -4.65 -6.63 -2.53
C ALA A 61 -5.18 -7.25 -3.83
N ARG A 62 -4.29 -7.55 -4.79
CA ARG A 62 -4.65 -8.25 -6.02
C ARG A 62 -5.05 -9.70 -5.74
N HIS A 63 -4.25 -10.43 -4.98
CA HIS A 63 -4.47 -11.85 -4.70
C HIS A 63 -5.78 -12.09 -3.95
N CYS A 64 -6.04 -11.30 -2.90
CA CYS A 64 -7.24 -11.41 -2.08
C CYS A 64 -8.43 -10.57 -2.60
N ALA A 65 -8.33 -9.98 -3.79
CA ALA A 65 -9.35 -9.12 -4.41
C ALA A 65 -9.88 -8.03 -3.44
N VAL A 66 -8.96 -7.32 -2.78
CA VAL A 66 -9.30 -6.32 -1.75
C VAL A 66 -9.75 -5.04 -2.44
N PRO A 67 -10.88 -4.43 -2.03
CA PRO A 67 -11.40 -3.21 -2.64
C PRO A 67 -10.65 -1.96 -2.12
N ILE A 68 -9.34 -1.91 -2.38
CA ILE A 68 -8.45 -0.81 -2.02
C ILE A 68 -7.64 -0.40 -3.25
N SER A 69 -7.48 0.92 -3.49
CA SER A 69 -6.68 1.40 -4.61
C SER A 69 -5.19 1.31 -4.26
N GLY A 70 -4.34 1.17 -5.29
CA GLY A 70 -2.89 1.24 -5.10
C GLY A 70 -2.45 2.57 -4.47
N MET A 71 -3.12 3.67 -4.84
CA MET A 71 -2.84 4.99 -4.26
C MET A 71 -3.17 5.03 -2.77
N LEU A 72 -4.26 4.39 -2.33
CA LEU A 72 -4.63 4.33 -0.92
C LEU A 72 -3.67 3.42 -0.14
N ILE A 73 -3.21 2.31 -0.73
CA ILE A 73 -2.13 1.49 -0.14
C ILE A 73 -0.89 2.35 0.11
N ASP A 74 -0.41 3.07 -0.91
CA ASP A 74 0.82 3.86 -0.80
C ASP A 74 0.66 5.01 0.21
N THR A 75 -0.53 5.62 0.27
CA THR A 75 -0.85 6.69 1.24
C THR A 75 -0.84 6.16 2.68
N LEU A 76 -1.50 5.03 2.92
CA LEU A 76 -1.54 4.41 4.25
C LEU A 76 -0.17 3.86 4.66
N ALA A 77 0.58 3.28 3.73
CA ALA A 77 1.95 2.83 3.96
C ALA A 77 2.88 4.01 4.30
N TYR A 78 2.72 5.14 3.62
CA TYR A 78 3.46 6.36 3.91
C TYR A 78 3.19 6.82 5.35
N GLN A 79 1.92 6.87 5.78
CA GLN A 79 1.54 7.26 7.14
C GLN A 79 2.05 6.27 8.20
N PHE A 80 1.92 4.97 7.94
CA PHE A 80 2.35 3.92 8.86
C PHE A 80 3.86 3.91 9.09
N ILE A 81 4.65 3.97 8.01
CA ILE A 81 6.12 3.79 8.09
C ILE A 81 6.79 4.95 8.85
N GLU A 82 6.12 6.09 8.96
CA GLU A 82 6.62 7.28 9.65
C GLU A 82 7.01 6.98 11.09
N ASN A 83 6.18 6.24 11.82
CA ASN A 83 6.42 5.95 13.24
C ASN A 83 6.70 4.46 13.48
N TYR A 84 6.96 3.68 12.43
CA TYR A 84 7.22 2.26 12.58
C TYR A 84 8.62 2.01 13.16
N GLN A 85 8.68 1.30 14.28
CA GLN A 85 9.93 1.08 15.05
C GLN A 85 11.05 0.39 14.24
N TYR A 86 10.69 -0.48 13.29
CA TYR A 86 11.66 -1.22 12.47
C TYR A 86 11.75 -0.68 11.04
N ARG A 87 11.31 0.57 10.80
CA ARG A 87 11.21 1.18 9.47
C ARG A 87 12.50 1.17 8.66
N ASP A 88 13.67 1.17 9.31
CA ASP A 88 14.99 1.22 8.67
C ASP A 88 15.74 -0.12 8.71
N LYS A 89 15.13 -1.17 9.29
CA LYS A 89 15.78 -2.48 9.47
C LYS A 89 15.82 -3.29 8.18
N SER A 90 16.61 -4.37 8.21
CA SER A 90 16.81 -5.27 7.08
C SER A 90 15.55 -6.10 6.79
N PHE A 91 15.60 -6.85 5.68
CA PHE A 91 14.53 -7.76 5.25
C PHE A 91 14.07 -8.78 6.29
N LEU A 92 14.91 -9.09 7.29
CA LEU A 92 14.55 -9.97 8.41
C LEU A 92 13.30 -9.49 9.17
N TYR A 93 13.03 -8.18 9.14
CA TYR A 93 11.88 -7.58 9.83
C TYR A 93 10.64 -7.41 8.93
N HIS A 94 10.69 -7.84 7.67
CA HIS A 94 9.58 -7.62 6.73
C HIS A 94 8.33 -8.43 7.09
N ASP A 95 8.48 -9.61 7.68
CA ASP A 95 7.36 -10.41 8.18
C ASP A 95 6.58 -9.65 9.26
N PHE A 96 7.30 -9.09 10.24
CA PHE A 96 6.72 -8.24 11.29
C PHE A 96 6.11 -6.96 10.71
N MET A 97 6.79 -6.31 9.76
CA MET A 97 6.29 -5.09 9.12
C MET A 97 4.99 -5.34 8.37
N ALA A 98 4.89 -6.44 7.62
CA ALA A 98 3.66 -6.83 6.93
C ALA A 98 2.54 -7.13 7.93
N ARG A 99 2.81 -7.92 8.98
CA ARG A 99 1.86 -8.20 10.05
C ARG A 99 1.32 -6.90 10.67
N ASP A 100 2.21 -6.02 11.13
CA ASP A 100 1.83 -4.80 11.84
C ASP A 100 1.11 -3.82 10.91
N PHE A 101 1.45 -3.79 9.62
CA PHE A 101 0.71 -3.00 8.65
C PHE A 101 -0.69 -3.57 8.39
N PHE A 102 -0.87 -4.89 8.35
CA PHE A 102 -2.22 -5.48 8.25
C PHE A 102 -3.08 -5.15 9.48
N ASP A 103 -2.50 -5.15 10.67
CA ASP A 103 -3.20 -4.71 11.88
C ASP A 103 -3.59 -3.22 11.80
N TYR A 104 -2.67 -2.37 11.35
CA TYR A 104 -2.93 -0.94 11.10
C TYR A 104 -4.07 -0.73 10.11
N LEU A 105 -4.11 -1.49 9.01
CA LEU A 105 -5.21 -1.45 8.03
C LEU A 105 -6.53 -1.95 8.63
N ALA A 106 -6.51 -3.01 9.43
CA ALA A 106 -7.69 -3.59 10.05
C ALA A 106 -8.35 -2.67 11.09
N LYS A 107 -7.58 -1.70 11.61
CA LYS A 107 -8.01 -0.70 12.61
C LYS A 107 -8.41 0.64 12.00
N GLN A 108 -8.38 0.78 10.67
CA GLN A 108 -8.84 2.01 10.02
C GLN A 108 -10.33 2.28 10.30
N ASN A 109 -10.70 3.55 10.37
CA ASN A 109 -12.10 3.96 10.57
C ASN A 109 -12.93 3.59 9.34
N GLN A 110 -13.90 2.69 9.50
CA GLN A 110 -14.79 2.23 8.43
C GLN A 110 -15.65 3.35 7.84
N ASN A 111 -15.91 4.41 8.60
CA ASN A 111 -16.69 5.57 8.16
C ASN A 111 -15.84 6.60 7.39
N GLN A 112 -14.50 6.50 7.46
CA GLN A 112 -13.63 7.41 6.73
C GLN A 112 -13.59 7.04 5.25
N THR A 113 -13.96 7.99 4.39
CA THR A 113 -14.08 7.77 2.94
C THR A 113 -12.95 8.40 2.13
N VAL A 114 -12.13 9.27 2.74
CA VAL A 114 -11.10 10.05 2.05
C VAL A 114 -9.82 10.16 2.88
N TRP A 115 -8.67 10.09 2.20
CA TRP A 115 -7.33 10.37 2.73
C TRP A 115 -6.64 11.44 1.89
N ARG A 116 -5.55 11.99 2.40
CA ARG A 116 -4.69 12.95 1.70
C ARG A 116 -3.43 12.25 1.20
N ALA A 117 -3.19 12.34 -0.11
CA ALA A 117 -1.98 11.83 -0.74
C ALA A 117 -0.74 12.54 -0.20
N PRO A 118 0.39 11.83 0.00
CA PRO A 118 1.64 12.47 0.38
C PRO A 118 2.16 13.38 -0.74
N GLY A 119 2.74 14.52 -0.37
CA GLY A 119 3.26 15.50 -1.33
C GLY A 119 2.17 16.37 -1.95
N SER A 120 1.30 15.81 -2.80
CA SER A 120 0.28 16.60 -3.53
C SER A 120 -0.90 17.04 -2.66
N GLY A 121 -1.20 16.33 -1.56
CA GLY A 121 -2.40 16.57 -0.77
C GLY A 121 -3.71 16.21 -1.49
N SER A 122 -3.64 15.55 -2.63
CA SER A 122 -4.81 15.12 -3.41
C SER A 122 -5.71 14.19 -2.58
N HIS A 123 -7.02 14.24 -2.84
CA HIS A 123 -7.98 13.35 -2.19
C HIS A 123 -7.86 11.93 -2.75
N VAL A 124 -7.66 10.97 -1.86
CA VAL A 124 -7.63 9.53 -2.18
C VAL A 124 -8.89 8.90 -1.60
N HIS A 125 -9.79 8.47 -2.49
CA HIS A 125 -11.10 7.95 -2.10
C HIS A 125 -11.08 6.45 -1.80
N ARG A 126 -11.88 6.05 -0.82
CA ARG A 126 -12.19 4.65 -0.50
C ARG A 126 -12.84 3.97 -1.71
N LYS A 127 -12.45 2.72 -1.99
CA LYS A 127 -13.11 1.87 -3.00
C LYS A 127 -14.12 0.89 -2.39
N GLY A 128 -13.88 0.44 -1.16
CA GLY A 128 -14.79 -0.44 -0.43
C GLY A 128 -14.23 -0.79 0.95
N VAL A 129 -14.84 -1.78 1.60
CA VAL A 129 -14.42 -2.27 2.92
C VAL A 129 -13.22 -3.20 2.76
N PHE A 130 -12.07 -2.80 3.29
CA PHE A 130 -10.82 -3.56 3.22
C PHE A 130 -10.38 -4.11 4.59
N GLU A 131 -10.94 -3.58 5.67
CA GLU A 131 -10.54 -3.83 7.06
C GLU A 131 -10.70 -5.30 7.46
N HIS A 132 -11.79 -5.95 7.03
CA HIS A 132 -12.02 -7.36 7.33
C HIS A 132 -10.99 -8.29 6.65
N LYS A 133 -10.63 -7.98 5.40
CA LYS A 133 -9.58 -8.71 4.68
C LYS A 133 -8.21 -8.44 5.28
N ALA A 134 -7.95 -7.20 5.72
CA ALA A 134 -6.73 -6.86 6.44
C ALA A 134 -6.62 -7.63 7.77
N ARG A 135 -7.70 -7.74 8.55
CA ARG A 135 -7.73 -8.55 9.78
C ARG A 135 -7.44 -10.02 9.50
N SER A 136 -8.03 -10.57 8.44
CA SER A 136 -7.78 -11.94 7.99
C SER A 136 -6.32 -12.17 7.60
N ALA A 137 -5.66 -11.18 7.00
CA ALA A 137 -4.24 -11.25 6.66
C ALA A 137 -3.33 -11.10 7.88
N TYR A 138 -3.69 -10.23 8.83
CA TYR A 138 -2.98 -10.08 10.11
C TYR A 138 -2.92 -11.40 10.89
N LEU A 139 -4.05 -12.13 10.99
CA LEU A 139 -4.09 -13.41 11.69
C LEU A 139 -3.18 -14.45 11.01
N ARG A 140 -3.23 -14.55 9.67
CA ARG A 140 -2.35 -15.45 8.90
C ARG A 140 -0.87 -15.08 9.03
N ALA A 141 -0.54 -13.79 9.01
CA ALA A 141 0.83 -13.31 9.20
C ALA A 141 1.34 -13.63 10.61
N SER A 142 0.49 -13.50 11.63
CA SER A 142 0.83 -13.86 13.01
C SER A 142 1.07 -15.36 13.18
N GLU A 143 0.23 -16.20 12.57
CA GLU A 143 0.44 -17.65 12.52
C GLU A 143 1.72 -18.01 11.77
N ALA A 144 2.02 -17.35 10.64
CA ALA A 144 3.25 -17.58 9.88
C ALA A 144 4.50 -17.30 10.71
N ILE A 145 4.50 -16.18 11.45
CA ILE A 145 5.60 -15.82 12.34
C ILE A 145 5.76 -16.84 13.47
N GLN A 146 4.67 -17.30 14.08
CA GLN A 146 4.74 -18.34 15.12
C GLN A 146 5.36 -19.65 14.56
N TYR A 147 4.96 -20.07 13.37
CA TYR A 147 5.56 -21.25 12.73
C TYR A 147 7.05 -21.08 12.41
N ASN A 148 7.53 -19.85 12.20
CA ASN A 148 8.94 -19.59 12.02
C ASN A 148 9.72 -19.87 13.32
N ASP A 149 9.17 -19.47 14.47
CA ASP A 149 9.77 -19.69 15.79
C ASP A 149 9.77 -21.18 16.18
N ASP A 150 8.75 -21.92 15.74
CA ASP A 150 8.62 -23.37 15.96
C ASP A 150 9.40 -24.23 14.95
N ASN A 151 10.20 -23.62 14.05
CA ASN A 151 10.93 -24.29 12.95
C ASN A 151 10.03 -25.07 11.95
N HIS A 152 8.77 -24.67 11.79
CA HIS A 152 7.79 -25.26 10.86
C HIS A 152 7.75 -24.52 9.52
N GLU A 153 8.85 -24.58 8.76
CA GLU A 153 9.06 -23.81 7.51
C GLU A 153 7.94 -24.03 6.46
N TRP A 154 7.48 -25.26 6.28
CA TRP A 154 6.41 -25.57 5.32
C TRP A 154 5.10 -24.87 5.70
N SER A 155 4.71 -24.91 6.97
CA SER A 155 3.49 -24.27 7.47
C SER A 155 3.58 -22.75 7.38
N ARG A 156 4.74 -22.17 7.74
CA ARG A 156 5.03 -20.74 7.54
C ARG A 156 4.81 -20.34 6.08
N ARG A 157 5.40 -21.07 5.15
CA ARG A 157 5.30 -20.80 3.71
C ARG A 157 3.86 -20.88 3.24
N GLN A 158 3.09 -21.88 3.69
CA GLN A 158 1.70 -22.02 3.31
C GLN A 158 0.87 -20.81 3.78
N LYS A 159 1.10 -20.32 5.00
CA LYS A 159 0.42 -19.12 5.51
C LYS A 159 0.76 -17.85 4.73
N TRP A 160 2.03 -17.65 4.36
CA TRP A 160 2.39 -16.52 3.51
C TRP A 160 1.82 -16.63 2.09
N ARG A 161 1.67 -17.84 1.55
CA ARG A 161 0.99 -18.07 0.27
C ARG A 161 -0.50 -17.78 0.32
N ASP A 162 -1.17 -18.02 1.45
CA ASP A 162 -2.57 -17.62 1.63
C ASP A 162 -2.75 -16.09 1.59
N VAL A 163 -1.69 -15.32 1.90
CA VAL A 163 -1.69 -13.85 1.91
C VAL A 163 -1.24 -13.27 0.57
N PHE A 164 -0.13 -13.75 0.02
CA PHE A 164 0.51 -13.16 -1.17
C PHE A 164 0.35 -13.99 -2.45
N GLY A 165 -0.26 -15.17 -2.35
CA GLY A 165 -0.46 -16.09 -3.46
C GLY A 165 0.69 -17.07 -3.67
N SER A 166 0.48 -17.99 -4.62
CA SER A 166 1.37 -19.14 -4.88
C SER A 166 2.79 -18.77 -5.30
N LEU A 167 2.98 -17.57 -5.85
CA LEU A 167 4.28 -17.03 -6.28
C LEU A 167 5.19 -16.61 -5.12
N TYR A 168 4.69 -16.60 -3.88
CA TYR A 168 5.54 -16.33 -2.71
C TYR A 168 6.66 -17.37 -2.62
N PRO A 169 7.95 -16.96 -2.66
CA PRO A 169 9.08 -17.87 -2.54
C PRO A 169 9.13 -18.45 -1.11
N GLY A 170 9.57 -19.71 -0.99
CA GLY A 170 9.68 -20.39 0.31
C GLY A 170 10.75 -19.78 1.18
#